data_AF-A0A235EV85-F1
#
_entry.id   AF-A0A235EV85-F1
#
_cell.length_a   1.000
_cell.length_b   1.000
_cell.length_c   1.000
_cell.angle_alpha   90.00
_cell.angle_beta   90.00
_cell.angle_gamma   90.00
#
_symmetry.space_group_name_H-M   'P 1'
#
loop_
_entity.id
_entity.type
_entity.pdbx_description
1 polymer ?
#
loop_
_entity_poly.entity_id
_entity_poly.type
_entity_poly.pdbx_seq_one_letter_code
_entity_poly.pdbx_strand_id
1 'polypeptide(L)'
;MNPPIAEGTVAVIDGVRRVYYDGYWIKVYDPPADSLKAKKQLIQALTRRLFNHVEHGINIPGKRLEDTRRAYEAEQDPARKRVKGAMLAGALFNRATDIFTKLVELQELGIEIDTDNALMRECGFCLQEALNLGRLVLHRSGEEGIDELWGEPFRAFSIPVEAFYDSRYIKIAQTLRDIDRLGAVMSSTLGAIPMYDGIQRLIAHFTTAAKVKCETLRTDPDIFDVWSDFVVASEELAAFAPQLSHSVNAADQQLATDGQRLLLQGRDLVTFITRARVPMPKSTREFIERMETFAARARMQGQPPLAGPLPY
;
A
#
# COMPACT_ATOMS: atom_id res chain seq x y z
N MET A 1 -9.70 -4.50 34.35
CA MET A 1 -9.23 -4.16 32.98
C MET A 1 -7.76 -3.80 33.11
N ASN A 2 -6.88 -4.39 32.31
CA ASN A 2 -5.48 -3.95 32.27
C ASN A 2 -5.43 -2.54 31.67
N PRO A 3 -4.49 -1.69 32.11
CA PRO A 3 -4.31 -0.37 31.53
C PRO A 3 -4.00 -0.50 30.03
N PRO A 4 -4.48 0.44 29.19
CA PRO A 4 -4.14 0.44 27.77
C PRO A 4 -2.63 0.56 27.59
N ILE A 5 -2.07 -0.23 26.67
CA ILE A 5 -0.64 -0.20 26.33
C ILE A 5 -0.36 1.12 25.60
N ALA A 6 0.70 1.83 26.01
CA ALA A 6 1.06 3.09 25.38
C ALA A 6 1.69 2.86 23.99
N GLU A 7 1.37 3.73 23.04
CA GLU A 7 2.02 3.77 21.72
C GLU A 7 3.55 3.91 21.89
N GLY A 8 4.31 3.17 21.09
CA GLY A 8 5.77 3.11 21.19
C GLY A 8 6.29 2.17 22.29
N THR A 9 5.43 1.49 23.05
CA THR A 9 5.88 0.47 24.02
C THR A 9 6.64 -0.64 23.29
N VAL A 10 7.84 -0.97 23.76
CA VAL A 10 8.68 -2.05 23.21
C VAL A 10 8.62 -3.27 24.13
N ALA A 11 8.45 -4.45 23.54
CA ALA A 11 8.48 -5.72 24.26
C ALA A 11 9.14 -6.82 23.40
N VAL A 12 9.57 -7.90 24.06
CA VAL A 12 9.99 -9.12 23.37
C VAL A 12 8.82 -10.10 23.41
N ILE A 13 8.33 -10.50 22.23
CA ILE A 13 7.20 -11.42 22.06
C ILE A 13 7.69 -12.53 21.13
N ASP A 14 7.61 -13.78 21.59
CA ASP A 14 8.12 -14.96 20.88
C ASP A 14 9.58 -14.81 20.43
N GLY A 15 10.41 -14.19 21.28
CA GLY A 15 11.82 -13.95 21.00
C GLY A 15 12.10 -12.80 20.01
N VAL A 16 11.07 -12.09 19.53
CA VAL A 16 11.21 -10.97 18.59
C VAL A 16 10.95 -9.65 19.30
N ARG A 17 11.85 -8.67 19.13
CA ARG A 17 11.64 -7.30 19.60
C ARG A 17 10.54 -6.65 18.77
N ARG A 18 9.45 -6.23 19.43
CA ARG A 18 8.28 -5.61 18.80
C ARG A 18 7.95 -4.27 19.46
N VAL A 19 7.35 -3.38 18.68
CA VAL A 19 6.86 -2.07 19.13
C VAL A 19 5.34 -2.00 18.93
N TYR A 20 4.63 -1.47 19.92
CA TYR A 20 3.18 -1.37 19.91
C TYR A 20 2.72 -0.07 19.24
N TYR A 21 1.93 -0.18 18.18
CA TYR A 21 1.22 0.94 17.56
C TYR A 21 -0.18 0.55 17.09
N ASP A 22 -1.17 1.41 17.28
CA ASP A 22 -2.54 1.27 16.75
C ASP A 22 -3.21 -0.09 17.04
N GLY A 23 -2.86 -0.76 18.16
CA GLY A 23 -3.38 -2.10 18.49
C GLY A 23 -2.51 -3.28 18.03
N TYR A 24 -1.37 -3.02 17.38
CA TYR A 24 -0.53 -4.02 16.75
C TYR A 24 0.90 -4.01 17.32
N TRP A 25 1.46 -5.20 17.52
CA TRP A 25 2.86 -5.38 17.85
C TRP A 25 3.69 -5.62 16.59
N ILE A 26 4.42 -4.60 16.14
CA ILE A 26 5.18 -4.62 14.89
C ILE A 26 6.64 -5.03 15.15
N LYS A 27 7.18 -5.94 14.34
CA LYS A 27 8.60 -6.33 14.36
C LYS A 27 9.50 -5.12 14.18
N VAL A 28 10.43 -4.92 15.11
CA VAL A 28 11.39 -3.81 15.09
C VAL A 28 12.66 -4.26 14.38
N TYR A 29 13.10 -3.47 13.40
CA TYR A 29 14.40 -3.57 12.77
C TYR A 29 15.34 -2.52 13.33
N ASP A 30 16.60 -2.87 13.56
CA ASP A 30 17.61 -1.88 13.92
C ASP A 30 17.79 -0.90 12.74
N PRO A 31 17.66 0.42 12.99
CA PRO A 31 17.93 1.39 11.96
C PRO A 31 19.41 1.30 11.56
N PRO A 32 19.75 1.51 10.27
CA PRO A 32 21.13 1.57 9.86
C PRO A 32 21.81 2.79 10.51
N ALA A 33 23.14 2.74 10.62
CA ALA A 33 23.92 3.83 11.18
C ALA A 33 23.59 5.17 10.51
N ASP A 34 23.47 6.24 11.29
CA ASP A 34 23.18 7.59 10.78
C ASP A 34 24.40 8.17 10.06
N SER A 35 24.60 7.71 8.83
CA SER A 35 25.70 8.05 7.95
C SER A 35 25.17 8.37 6.56
N LEU A 36 25.88 9.24 5.82
CA LEU A 36 25.44 9.63 4.47
C LEU A 36 25.45 8.45 3.49
N LYS A 37 26.34 7.48 3.68
CA LYS A 37 26.33 6.20 2.95
C LYS A 37 25.06 5.39 3.21
N ALA A 38 24.64 5.24 4.47
CA ALA A 38 23.39 4.55 4.81
C ALA A 38 22.16 5.31 4.29
N LYS A 39 22.15 6.64 4.41
CA LYS A 39 21.09 7.49 3.82
C LYS A 39 21.01 7.34 2.30
N LYS A 40 22.15 7.26 1.59
CA LYS A 40 22.20 6.99 0.15
C LYS A 40 21.54 5.66 -0.21
N GLN A 41 21.91 4.60 0.49
CA GLN A 41 21.33 3.27 0.28
C GLN A 41 19.82 3.25 0.59
N LEU A 42 19.41 3.92 1.66
CA LEU A 42 18.01 4.07 2.04
C LEU A 42 17.21 4.82 0.97
N ILE A 43 17.66 6.00 0.56
CA ILE A 43 17.00 6.80 -0.49
C ILE A 43 16.89 5.98 -1.78
N GLN A 44 17.96 5.33 -2.23
CA GLN A 44 17.91 4.46 -3.43
C GLN A 44 16.90 3.31 -3.28
N ALA A 45 16.79 2.69 -2.11
CA ALA A 45 15.81 1.64 -1.85
C ALA A 45 14.37 2.20 -1.88
N LEU A 46 14.16 3.39 -1.31
CA LEU A 46 12.87 4.07 -1.33
C LEU A 46 12.48 4.53 -2.75
N THR A 47 13.43 5.04 -3.55
CA THR A 47 13.24 5.38 -4.97
C THR A 47 12.75 4.16 -5.75
N ARG A 48 13.43 3.01 -5.59
CA ARG A 48 13.01 1.75 -6.21
C ARG A 48 11.63 1.31 -5.74
N ARG A 49 11.32 1.45 -4.44
CA ARG A 49 10.00 1.12 -3.91
C ARG A 49 8.93 2.00 -4.55
N LEU A 50 9.10 3.33 -4.53
CA LEU A 50 8.16 4.28 -5.13
C LEU A 50 7.83 3.89 -6.57
N PHE A 51 8.82 3.78 -7.46
CA PHE A 51 8.58 3.52 -8.88
C PHE A 51 8.03 2.11 -9.19
N ASN A 52 8.15 1.16 -8.26
CA ASN A 52 7.54 -0.18 -8.40
C ASN A 52 6.03 -0.20 -8.10
N HIS A 53 5.52 0.84 -7.43
CA HIS A 53 4.14 0.92 -6.93
C HIS A 53 3.28 1.96 -7.65
N VAL A 54 3.86 2.83 -8.45
CA VAL A 54 3.16 3.89 -9.18
C VAL A 54 2.97 3.53 -10.66
N GLU A 55 2.19 4.34 -11.37
CA GLU A 55 1.96 4.23 -12.81
C GLU A 55 3.26 3.99 -13.62
N HIS A 56 3.16 3.10 -14.61
CA HIS A 56 4.28 2.84 -15.52
C HIS A 56 4.60 4.07 -16.38
N GLY A 57 5.87 4.22 -16.76
CA GLY A 57 6.33 5.29 -17.65
C GLY A 57 6.64 6.63 -16.98
N ILE A 58 6.39 6.79 -15.67
CA ILE A 58 6.66 8.05 -14.97
C ILE A 58 8.09 8.14 -14.38
N ASN A 59 8.86 7.06 -14.40
CA ASN A 59 10.25 7.03 -13.94
C ASN A 59 11.18 7.73 -14.97
N ILE A 60 11.08 9.05 -15.05
CA ILE A 60 11.79 9.89 -16.01
C ILE A 60 13.17 10.27 -15.48
N PRO A 61 14.27 10.12 -16.26
CA PRO A 61 15.60 10.52 -15.82
C PRO A 61 15.68 12.00 -15.42
N GLY A 62 16.40 12.31 -14.33
CA GLY A 62 16.52 13.68 -13.81
C GLY A 62 17.17 14.67 -14.77
N LYS A 63 18.00 14.20 -15.73
CA LYS A 63 18.56 15.03 -16.80
C LYS A 63 17.52 15.59 -17.78
N ARG A 64 16.30 15.03 -17.81
CA ARG A 64 15.17 15.48 -18.67
C ARG A 64 14.20 16.41 -17.96
N LEU A 65 14.58 16.96 -16.80
CA LEU A 65 13.71 17.82 -15.99
C LEU A 65 13.09 18.97 -16.80
N GLU A 66 13.90 19.74 -17.51
CA GLU A 66 13.42 20.89 -18.30
C GLU A 66 12.48 20.48 -19.45
N ASP A 67 12.81 19.40 -20.16
CA ASP A 67 11.93 18.88 -21.22
C ASP A 67 10.57 18.48 -20.66
N THR A 68 10.58 17.83 -19.51
CA THR A 68 9.37 17.33 -18.84
C THR A 68 8.54 18.49 -18.30
N ARG A 69 9.20 19.52 -17.74
CA ARG A 69 8.57 20.75 -17.25
C ARG A 69 7.88 21.50 -18.38
N ARG A 70 8.57 21.77 -19.49
CA ARG A 70 7.97 22.40 -20.67
C ARG A 70 6.78 21.61 -21.21
N ALA A 71 6.88 20.27 -21.26
CA ALA A 71 5.79 19.43 -21.73
C ALA A 71 4.56 19.52 -20.83
N TYR A 72 4.74 19.55 -19.51
CA TYR A 72 3.68 19.70 -18.51
C TYR A 72 3.01 21.09 -18.58
N GLU A 73 3.80 22.15 -18.65
CA GLU A 73 3.31 23.54 -18.68
C GLU A 73 2.51 23.85 -19.95
N ALA A 74 2.99 23.37 -21.10
CA ALA A 74 2.35 23.57 -22.40
C ALA A 74 1.05 22.77 -22.57
N GLU A 75 0.85 21.70 -21.80
CA GLU A 75 -0.34 20.86 -21.90
C GLU A 75 -1.59 21.57 -21.37
N GLN A 76 -2.67 21.49 -22.15
CA GLN A 76 -3.97 22.10 -21.83
C GLN A 76 -5.05 21.04 -21.57
N ASP A 77 -4.90 19.83 -22.13
CA ASP A 77 -5.81 18.74 -21.82
C ASP A 77 -5.60 18.27 -20.37
N PRO A 78 -6.61 18.34 -19.48
CA PRO A 78 -6.43 18.02 -18.06
C PRO A 78 -5.94 16.59 -17.80
N ALA A 79 -6.42 15.61 -18.56
CA ALA A 79 -6.07 14.21 -18.38
C ALA A 79 -4.59 13.95 -18.75
N ARG A 80 -4.13 14.50 -19.88
CA ARG A 80 -2.73 14.46 -20.29
C ARG A 80 -1.85 15.28 -19.35
N LYS A 81 -2.33 16.44 -18.87
CA LYS A 81 -1.58 17.30 -17.96
C LYS A 81 -1.29 16.59 -16.65
N ARG A 82 -2.24 15.82 -16.11
CA ARG A 82 -2.01 14.95 -14.94
C ARG A 82 -0.86 13.97 -15.18
N VAL A 83 -0.89 13.23 -16.29
CA VAL A 83 0.17 12.25 -16.63
C VAL A 83 1.53 12.93 -16.77
N LYS A 84 1.59 14.08 -17.45
CA LYS A 84 2.83 14.84 -17.59
C LYS A 84 3.31 15.42 -16.26
N GLY A 85 2.39 15.78 -15.35
CA GLY A 85 2.71 16.16 -13.97
C GLY A 85 3.31 15.01 -13.18
N ALA A 86 2.79 13.79 -13.35
CA ALA A 86 3.37 12.57 -12.77
C ALA A 86 4.79 12.28 -13.33
N MET A 87 4.99 12.47 -14.64
CA MET A 87 6.31 12.38 -15.27
C MET A 87 7.29 13.44 -14.72
N LEU A 88 6.81 14.67 -14.51
CA LEU A 88 7.60 15.76 -13.93
C LEU A 88 7.99 15.45 -12.48
N ALA A 89 7.07 14.92 -11.68
CA ALA A 89 7.35 14.42 -10.33
C ALA A 89 8.49 13.39 -10.35
N GLY A 90 8.44 12.42 -11.28
CA GLY A 90 9.50 11.44 -11.45
C GLY A 90 10.85 12.04 -11.87
N ALA A 91 10.86 13.02 -12.77
CA ALA A 91 12.08 13.71 -13.18
C ALA A 91 12.72 14.51 -12.04
N LEU A 92 11.92 15.24 -11.26
CA LEU A 92 12.36 15.96 -10.06
C LEU A 92 12.94 14.99 -9.03
N PHE A 93 12.23 13.89 -8.78
CA PHE A 93 12.63 12.88 -7.82
C PHE A 93 13.97 12.22 -8.19
N ASN A 94 14.15 11.87 -9.47
CA ASN A 94 15.41 11.32 -9.96
C ASN A 94 16.53 12.38 -9.95
N ARG A 95 16.23 13.65 -10.25
CA ARG A 95 17.21 14.74 -10.12
C ARG A 95 17.71 14.85 -8.67
N ALA A 96 16.82 14.80 -7.69
CA ALA A 96 17.21 14.81 -6.28
C ALA A 96 18.11 13.62 -5.92
N THR A 97 17.76 12.42 -6.41
CA THR A 97 18.55 11.20 -6.20
C THR A 97 19.94 11.29 -6.84
N ASP A 98 20.04 11.88 -8.03
CA ASP A 98 21.31 12.11 -8.75
C ASP A 98 22.21 13.07 -7.95
N ILE A 99 21.66 14.20 -7.47
CA ILE A 99 22.38 15.18 -6.66
C ILE A 99 22.88 14.54 -5.37
N PHE A 100 22.01 13.82 -4.65
CA PHE A 100 22.36 13.16 -3.41
C PHE A 100 23.47 12.13 -3.60
N THR A 101 23.40 11.36 -4.68
CA THR A 101 24.44 10.38 -5.04
C THR A 101 25.81 11.03 -5.18
N LYS A 102 25.87 12.21 -5.83
CA LYS A 102 27.12 12.96 -6.03
C LYS A 102 27.64 13.60 -4.74
N LEU A 103 26.77 14.08 -3.87
CA LEU A 103 27.16 14.62 -2.56
C LEU A 103 27.89 13.58 -1.71
N VAL A 104 27.36 12.36 -1.66
CA VAL A 104 28.01 11.27 -0.92
C VAL A 104 29.35 10.89 -1.54
N GLU A 105 29.45 10.85 -2.87
CA GLU A 105 30.72 10.56 -3.56
C GLU A 105 31.80 11.61 -3.25
N LEU A 106 31.44 12.90 -3.15
CA LEU A 106 32.39 13.95 -2.77
C LEU A 106 32.88 13.77 -1.33
N GLN A 107 32.00 13.41 -0.40
CA GLN A 107 32.41 13.16 1.00
C GLN A 107 33.27 11.91 1.15
N GLU A 108 33.04 10.88 0.34
CA GLU A 108 33.91 9.69 0.30
C GLU A 108 35.35 10.05 -0.12
N LEU A 109 35.54 11.17 -0.82
CA LEU A 109 36.85 11.74 -1.14
C LEU A 109 37.41 12.66 -0.05
N GLY A 110 36.73 12.81 1.09
CA GLY A 110 37.12 13.67 2.20
C GLY A 110 36.70 15.13 2.08
N ILE A 111 35.81 15.47 1.13
CA ILE A 111 35.28 16.83 0.98
C ILE A 111 34.18 17.05 2.01
N GLU A 112 34.35 18.03 2.89
CA GLU A 112 33.31 18.43 3.83
C GLU A 112 32.16 19.14 3.09
N ILE A 113 30.93 18.73 3.39
CA ILE A 113 29.71 19.30 2.80
C ILE A 113 28.86 19.85 3.93
N ASP A 114 28.73 21.17 3.95
CA ASP A 114 27.85 21.86 4.90
C ASP A 114 26.38 21.51 4.61
N THR A 115 25.57 21.48 5.67
CA THR A 115 24.11 21.44 5.60
C THR A 115 23.52 22.54 4.70
N ASP A 116 24.16 23.71 4.63
CA ASP A 116 23.74 24.85 3.82
C ASP A 116 24.34 24.85 2.40
N ASN A 117 24.82 23.69 1.94
CA ASN A 117 25.35 23.51 0.60
C ASN A 117 24.27 23.75 -0.47
N ALA A 118 24.63 24.44 -1.56
CA ALA A 118 23.69 24.76 -2.64
C ALA A 118 23.06 23.52 -3.30
N LEU A 119 23.81 22.42 -3.43
CA LEU A 119 23.30 21.15 -3.95
C LEU A 119 22.35 20.47 -2.95
N MET A 120 22.60 20.61 -1.64
CA MET A 120 21.65 20.13 -0.61
C MET A 120 20.32 20.87 -0.71
N ARG A 121 20.35 22.20 -0.89
CA ARG A 121 19.13 23.00 -1.11
C ARG A 121 18.40 22.62 -2.38
N GLU A 122 19.10 22.46 -3.50
CA GLU A 122 18.52 22.01 -4.77
C GLU A 122 17.87 20.62 -4.66
N CYS A 123 18.52 19.68 -3.94
CA CYS A 123 17.96 18.37 -3.65
C CYS A 123 16.65 18.50 -2.86
N GLY A 124 16.62 19.33 -1.82
CA GLY A 124 15.43 19.63 -1.04
C GLY A 124 14.29 20.21 -1.88
N PHE A 125 14.57 21.19 -2.75
CA PHE A 125 13.57 21.78 -3.65
C PHE A 125 12.98 20.74 -4.62
N CYS A 126 13.84 19.91 -5.21
CA CYS A 126 13.41 18.84 -6.10
C CYS A 126 12.47 17.85 -5.38
N LEU A 127 12.82 17.41 -4.17
CA LEU A 127 11.98 16.49 -3.39
C LEU A 127 10.66 17.12 -2.95
N GLN A 128 10.66 18.39 -2.55
CA GLN A 128 9.46 19.11 -2.13
C GLN A 128 8.49 19.31 -3.30
N GLU A 129 8.99 19.66 -4.48
CA GLU A 129 8.16 19.81 -5.68
C GLU A 129 7.67 18.44 -6.18
N ALA A 130 8.52 17.41 -6.15
CA ALA A 130 8.12 16.03 -6.46
C ALA A 130 7.00 15.54 -5.54
N LEU A 131 7.07 15.85 -4.24
CA LEU A 131 6.00 15.51 -3.28
C LEU A 131 4.68 16.19 -3.63
N ASN A 132 4.72 17.47 -4.01
CA ASN A 132 3.51 18.21 -4.39
C ASN A 132 2.86 17.63 -5.64
N LEU A 133 3.66 17.34 -6.68
CA LEU A 133 3.18 16.75 -7.92
C LEU A 133 2.84 15.25 -7.79
N GLY A 134 3.41 14.57 -6.79
CA GLY A 134 3.16 13.16 -6.49
C GLY A 134 1.69 12.83 -6.26
N ARG A 135 0.89 13.81 -5.81
CA ARG A 135 -0.58 13.70 -5.67
C ARG A 135 -1.32 13.46 -6.98
N LEU A 136 -0.69 13.75 -8.13
CA LEU A 136 -1.24 13.49 -9.47
C LEU A 136 -1.04 12.03 -9.91
N VAL A 137 -0.20 11.29 -9.19
CA VAL A 137 0.25 9.96 -9.55
C VAL A 137 -0.68 8.92 -8.95
N LEU A 138 -1.12 7.98 -9.77
CA LEU A 138 -1.93 6.86 -9.31
C LEU A 138 -1.03 5.67 -8.90
N HIS A 139 -1.58 4.80 -8.07
CA HIS A 139 -1.00 3.47 -7.89
C HIS A 139 -0.99 2.74 -9.24
N ARG A 140 -0.07 1.78 -9.43
CA ARG A 140 0.06 0.99 -10.67
C ARG A 140 -1.21 0.24 -11.10
N SER A 141 -2.17 0.06 -10.20
CA SER A 141 -3.48 -0.52 -10.50
C SER A 141 -4.46 0.47 -11.14
N GLY A 142 -4.14 1.77 -11.17
CA GLY A 142 -5.05 2.85 -11.55
C GLY A 142 -5.95 3.36 -10.42
N GLU A 143 -5.81 2.80 -9.22
CA GLU A 143 -6.48 3.25 -7.99
C GLU A 143 -5.84 4.54 -7.43
N GLU A 144 -6.24 4.96 -6.23
CA GLU A 144 -5.67 6.15 -5.59
C GLU A 144 -4.13 6.19 -5.56
N GLY A 145 -3.57 7.40 -5.54
CA GLY A 145 -2.15 7.60 -5.30
C GLY A 145 -1.75 7.22 -3.87
N ILE A 146 -0.45 7.01 -3.65
CA ILE A 146 0.11 6.69 -2.32
C ILE A 146 1.08 7.80 -1.94
N ASP A 147 0.55 8.87 -1.36
CA ASP A 147 1.30 10.08 -1.00
C ASP A 147 2.50 9.80 -0.08
N GLU A 148 2.37 8.83 0.83
CA GLU A 148 3.46 8.42 1.72
C GLU A 148 4.71 7.97 0.95
N LEU A 149 4.56 7.30 -0.20
CA LEU A 149 5.71 6.84 -0.98
C LEU A 149 6.52 8.00 -1.57
N TRP A 150 5.87 9.14 -1.82
CA TRP A 150 6.50 10.37 -2.29
C TRP A 150 7.15 11.16 -1.14
N GLY A 151 6.57 11.10 0.06
CA GLY A 151 7.05 11.82 1.23
C GLY A 151 8.18 11.11 2.00
N GLU A 152 8.20 9.77 2.02
CA GLU A 152 9.21 8.98 2.74
C GLU A 152 10.66 9.35 2.38
N PRO A 153 11.04 9.54 1.11
CA PRO A 153 12.41 9.91 0.73
C PRO A 153 12.80 11.31 1.22
N PHE A 154 11.88 12.27 1.16
CA PHE A 154 12.10 13.60 1.73
C PHE A 154 12.26 13.55 3.24
N ARG A 155 11.45 12.72 3.93
CA ARG A 155 11.62 12.52 5.37
C ARG A 155 12.97 11.88 5.70
N ALA A 156 13.33 10.79 5.02
CA ALA A 156 14.62 10.12 5.23
C ALA A 156 15.83 11.05 5.02
N PHE A 157 15.67 12.08 4.19
CA PHE A 157 16.65 13.14 4.00
C PHE A 157 16.65 14.18 5.14
N SER A 158 15.47 14.62 5.58
CA SER A 158 15.30 15.78 6.45
C SER A 158 15.34 15.48 7.95
N ILE A 159 15.24 14.21 8.38
CA ILE A 159 15.24 13.83 9.81
C ILE A 159 16.27 12.70 10.08
N PRO A 160 16.65 12.47 11.35
CA PRO A 160 17.50 11.34 11.72
C PRO A 160 16.91 9.99 11.27
N VAL A 161 17.77 9.05 10.91
CA VAL A 161 17.34 7.74 10.36
C VAL A 161 16.43 6.99 11.35
N GLU A 162 16.74 7.04 12.65
CA GLU A 162 15.93 6.43 13.70
C GLU A 162 14.49 6.97 13.70
N ALA A 163 14.34 8.30 13.72
CA ALA A 163 13.03 8.96 13.67
C ALA A 163 12.25 8.65 12.37
N PHE A 164 12.95 8.40 11.27
CA PHE A 164 12.34 7.91 10.04
C PHE A 164 11.78 6.48 10.22
N TYR A 165 12.56 5.56 10.80
CA TYR A 165 12.11 4.19 11.05
C TYR A 165 10.91 4.13 12.01
N ASP A 166 10.89 4.95 13.06
CA ASP A 166 9.76 5.03 13.98
C ASP A 166 8.45 5.36 13.25
N SER A 167 8.52 6.33 12.33
CA SER A 167 7.36 6.72 11.52
C SER A 167 6.84 5.61 10.60
N ARG A 168 7.70 4.65 10.21
CA ARG A 168 7.30 3.51 9.39
C ARG A 168 6.52 2.47 10.17
N TYR A 169 6.83 2.27 11.45
CA TYR A 169 6.08 1.30 12.27
C TYR A 169 4.61 1.72 12.41
N ILE A 170 4.35 3.01 12.54
CA ILE A 170 2.98 3.57 12.52
C ILE A 170 2.28 3.20 11.20
N LYS A 171 2.94 3.40 10.05
CA LYS A 171 2.35 3.09 8.74
C LYS A 171 2.13 1.60 8.52
N ILE A 172 3.01 0.74 9.04
CA ILE A 172 2.82 -0.71 9.01
C ILE A 172 1.62 -1.10 9.88
N ALA A 173 1.52 -0.59 11.11
CA ALA A 173 0.37 -0.86 11.99
C ALA A 173 -0.96 -0.44 11.36
N GLN A 174 -1.02 0.74 10.75
CA GLN A 174 -2.19 1.21 9.99
C GLN A 174 -2.53 0.28 8.82
N THR A 175 -1.51 -0.24 8.13
CA THR A 175 -1.69 -1.21 7.04
C THR A 175 -2.24 -2.54 7.59
N LEU A 176 -1.74 -3.03 8.72
CA LEU A 176 -2.23 -4.28 9.33
C LEU A 176 -3.69 -4.16 9.76
N ARG A 177 -4.06 -3.01 10.34
CA ARG A 177 -5.44 -2.68 10.67
C ARG A 177 -6.35 -2.73 9.45
N ASP A 178 -5.93 -2.15 8.35
CA ASP A 178 -6.73 -2.12 7.13
C ASP A 178 -6.83 -3.52 6.49
N ILE A 179 -5.77 -4.34 6.56
CA ILE A 179 -5.82 -5.77 6.17
C ILE A 179 -6.87 -6.52 6.97
N ASP A 180 -6.87 -6.39 8.30
CA ASP A 180 -7.85 -7.06 9.18
C ASP A 180 -9.27 -6.57 8.90
N ARG A 181 -9.45 -5.25 8.69
CA ARG A 181 -10.75 -4.67 8.38
C ARG A 181 -11.30 -5.18 7.06
N LEU A 182 -10.48 -5.23 6.01
CA LEU A 182 -10.86 -5.78 4.70
C LEU A 182 -11.20 -7.27 4.83
N GLY A 183 -10.38 -8.04 5.54
CA GLY A 183 -10.62 -9.45 5.84
C GLY A 183 -11.94 -9.71 6.54
N ALA A 184 -12.23 -8.95 7.59
CA ALA A 184 -13.46 -9.06 8.36
C ALA A 184 -14.69 -8.76 7.50
N VAL A 185 -14.68 -7.68 6.71
CA VAL A 185 -15.80 -7.30 5.84
C VAL A 185 -16.03 -8.33 4.74
N MET A 186 -14.96 -8.85 4.11
CA MET A 186 -15.09 -9.94 3.13
C MET A 186 -15.68 -11.20 3.77
N SER A 187 -15.18 -11.58 4.95
CA SER A 187 -15.58 -12.80 5.65
C SER A 187 -17.02 -12.75 6.14
N SER A 188 -17.47 -11.61 6.69
CA SER A 188 -18.85 -11.45 7.18
C SER A 188 -19.85 -11.35 6.04
N THR A 189 -19.46 -10.76 4.91
CA THR A 189 -20.35 -10.52 3.78
C THR A 189 -20.51 -11.76 2.90
N LEU A 190 -19.40 -12.32 2.42
CA LEU A 190 -19.44 -13.48 1.53
C LEU A 190 -19.80 -14.75 2.30
N GLY A 191 -19.26 -14.92 3.51
CA GLY A 191 -19.55 -16.09 4.36
C GLY A 191 -21.02 -16.19 4.82
N ALA A 192 -21.81 -15.12 4.70
CA ALA A 192 -23.25 -15.17 4.97
C ALA A 192 -24.07 -15.77 3.80
N ILE A 193 -23.44 -16.02 2.65
CA ILE A 193 -24.10 -16.51 1.45
C ILE A 193 -23.75 -17.99 1.27
N PRO A 194 -24.75 -18.91 1.23
CA PRO A 194 -24.49 -20.35 1.18
C PRO A 194 -23.57 -20.83 0.05
N MET A 195 -23.63 -20.20 -1.13
CA MET A 195 -22.76 -20.56 -2.26
C MET A 195 -21.28 -20.25 -2.03
N TYR A 196 -20.94 -19.49 -0.98
CA TYR A 196 -19.57 -19.15 -0.59
C TYR A 196 -19.07 -19.96 0.61
N ASP A 197 -19.68 -21.11 0.91
CA ASP A 197 -19.24 -21.96 2.01
C ASP A 197 -17.73 -22.25 1.95
N GLY A 198 -17.09 -22.19 3.12
CA GLY A 198 -15.63 -22.35 3.25
C GLY A 198 -14.77 -21.12 2.92
N ILE A 199 -15.31 -20.04 2.33
CA ILE A 199 -14.51 -18.87 1.91
C ILE A 199 -13.77 -18.19 3.08
N GLN A 200 -14.37 -18.20 4.27
CA GLN A 200 -13.84 -17.50 5.45
C GLN A 200 -12.45 -18.03 5.85
N ARG A 201 -12.21 -19.34 5.67
CA ARG A 201 -10.91 -19.94 5.94
C ARG A 201 -9.83 -19.41 5.00
N LEU A 202 -10.14 -19.29 3.71
CA LEU A 202 -9.21 -18.76 2.71
C LEU A 202 -8.90 -17.28 2.96
N ILE A 203 -9.92 -16.48 3.30
CA ILE A 203 -9.74 -15.07 3.66
C ILE A 203 -8.85 -14.93 4.90
N ALA A 204 -9.09 -15.74 5.94
CA ALA A 204 -8.29 -15.71 7.18
C ALA A 204 -6.82 -16.09 6.93
N HIS A 205 -6.57 -17.12 6.12
CA HIS A 205 -5.20 -17.52 5.76
C HIS A 205 -4.51 -16.40 4.95
N PHE A 206 -5.15 -15.91 3.88
CA PHE A 206 -4.60 -14.85 3.05
C PHE A 206 -4.28 -13.57 3.84
N THR A 207 -5.19 -13.11 4.69
CA THR A 207 -4.98 -11.89 5.50
C THR A 207 -3.90 -12.07 6.57
N THR A 208 -3.80 -13.27 7.16
CA THR A 208 -2.70 -13.60 8.08
C THR A 208 -1.35 -13.58 7.36
N ALA A 209 -1.24 -14.24 6.21
CA ALA A 209 -0.03 -14.23 5.39
C ALA A 209 0.34 -12.81 4.93
N ALA A 210 -0.65 -11.99 4.59
CA ALA A 210 -0.44 -10.60 4.19
C ALA A 210 0.17 -9.75 5.32
N LYS A 211 -0.32 -9.91 6.55
CA LYS A 211 0.23 -9.20 7.73
C LYS A 211 1.68 -9.59 7.99
N VAL A 212 1.98 -10.89 8.01
CA VAL A 212 3.36 -11.39 8.18
C VAL A 212 4.25 -10.80 7.07
N LYS A 213 3.77 -10.82 5.82
CA LYS A 213 4.53 -10.28 4.68
C LYS A 213 4.80 -8.77 4.76
N CYS A 214 3.85 -8.01 5.30
CA CYS A 214 3.97 -6.57 5.49
C CYS A 214 5.13 -6.22 6.43
N GLU A 215 5.43 -7.08 7.40
CA GLU A 215 6.56 -6.93 8.32
C GLU A 215 7.87 -7.45 7.70
N THR A 216 7.89 -8.65 7.11
CA THR A 216 9.12 -9.35 6.65
C THR A 216 9.88 -8.69 5.50
N LEU A 217 11.12 -8.26 5.74
CA LEU A 217 12.00 -7.67 4.70
C LEU A 217 12.57 -8.73 3.75
N ARG A 218 13.08 -8.28 2.58
CA ARG A 218 13.73 -9.17 1.61
C ARG A 218 15.03 -9.80 2.11
N THR A 219 15.62 -9.23 3.15
CA THR A 219 16.86 -9.68 3.79
C THR A 219 16.62 -10.68 4.91
N ASP A 220 15.36 -10.90 5.30
CA ASP A 220 15.02 -11.81 6.39
C ASP A 220 15.15 -13.26 5.90
N PRO A 221 15.62 -14.19 6.76
CA PRO A 221 15.87 -15.58 6.37
C PRO A 221 14.59 -16.35 5.98
N ASP A 222 13.45 -15.97 6.55
CA ASP A 222 12.12 -16.58 6.32
C ASP A 222 11.41 -16.01 5.08
N ILE A 223 12.04 -15.10 4.33
CA ILE A 223 11.39 -14.42 3.20
C ILE A 223 10.83 -15.37 2.15
N PHE A 224 11.49 -16.50 1.88
CA PHE A 224 11.06 -17.44 0.85
C PHE A 224 9.75 -18.14 1.23
N ASP A 225 9.61 -18.53 2.50
CA ASP A 225 8.39 -19.14 3.02
C ASP A 225 7.28 -18.09 3.14
N VAL A 226 7.57 -16.92 3.71
CA VAL A 226 6.59 -15.83 3.86
C VAL A 226 6.07 -15.33 2.51
N TRP A 227 6.96 -15.20 1.52
CA TRP A 227 6.56 -14.76 0.19
C TRP A 227 5.72 -15.81 -0.55
N SER A 228 6.15 -17.08 -0.51
CA SER A 228 5.42 -18.16 -1.18
C SER A 228 4.05 -18.38 -0.55
N ASP A 229 3.94 -18.40 0.77
CA ASP A 229 2.65 -18.51 1.48
C ASP A 229 1.70 -17.36 1.13
N PHE A 230 2.19 -16.12 1.15
CA PHE A 230 1.38 -14.95 0.76
C PHE A 230 0.87 -15.03 -0.69
N VAL A 231 1.71 -15.46 -1.63
CA VAL A 231 1.32 -15.59 -3.04
C VAL A 231 0.33 -16.75 -3.23
N VAL A 232 0.61 -17.92 -2.66
CA VAL A 232 -0.26 -19.10 -2.77
C VAL A 232 -1.62 -18.84 -2.14
N ALA A 233 -1.67 -18.26 -0.93
CA ALA A 233 -2.95 -17.91 -0.30
C ALA A 233 -3.78 -16.91 -1.13
N SER A 234 -3.12 -16.00 -1.84
CA SER A 234 -3.77 -15.06 -2.78
C SER A 234 -4.34 -15.78 -4.00
N GLU A 235 -3.61 -16.76 -4.54
CA GLU A 235 -4.02 -17.59 -5.68
C GLU A 235 -5.16 -18.53 -5.32
N GLU A 236 -5.09 -19.19 -4.16
CA GLU A 236 -6.16 -20.05 -3.63
C GLU A 236 -7.46 -19.26 -3.42
N LEU A 237 -7.37 -18.05 -2.85
CA LEU A 237 -8.52 -17.17 -2.69
C LEU A 237 -9.12 -16.77 -4.05
N ALA A 238 -8.29 -16.55 -5.06
CA ALA A 238 -8.71 -16.19 -6.41
C ALA A 238 -9.34 -17.35 -7.19
N ALA A 239 -8.87 -18.57 -6.91
CA ALA A 239 -9.36 -19.81 -7.50
C ALA A 239 -10.67 -20.30 -6.87
N PHE A 240 -11.12 -19.68 -5.76
CA PHE A 240 -12.41 -19.99 -5.16
C PHE A 240 -13.53 -19.83 -6.20
N ALA A 241 -14.39 -20.83 -6.29
CA ALA A 241 -15.56 -20.82 -7.15
C ALA A 241 -16.82 -21.01 -6.30
N PRO A 242 -17.83 -20.12 -6.42
CA PRO A 242 -19.07 -20.27 -5.69
C PRO A 242 -19.82 -21.53 -6.13
N GLN A 243 -20.38 -22.25 -5.15
CA GLN A 243 -21.11 -23.48 -5.35
C GLN A 243 -22.53 -23.20 -5.82
N LEU A 244 -22.74 -23.32 -7.13
CA LEU A 244 -24.05 -23.18 -7.76
C LEU A 244 -24.77 -24.53 -7.83
N SER A 245 -26.02 -24.58 -7.37
CA SER A 245 -26.87 -25.78 -7.49
C SER A 245 -27.26 -26.05 -8.95
N HIS A 246 -27.79 -27.21 -9.31
CA HIS A 246 -28.16 -27.47 -10.72
C HIS A 246 -29.39 -26.67 -11.22
N SER A 247 -30.16 -26.04 -10.33
CA SER A 247 -31.36 -25.25 -10.63
C SER A 247 -31.19 -23.76 -10.33
N VAL A 248 -30.13 -23.13 -10.86
CA VAL A 248 -29.81 -21.72 -10.58
C VAL A 248 -30.67 -20.79 -11.42
N ASN A 249 -31.38 -19.86 -10.78
CA ASN A 249 -32.07 -18.78 -11.48
C ASN A 249 -31.07 -17.68 -11.91
N ALA A 250 -31.47 -16.78 -12.81
CA ALA A 250 -30.57 -15.72 -13.30
C ALA A 250 -30.06 -14.78 -12.18
N ALA A 251 -30.83 -14.61 -11.09
CA ALA A 251 -30.45 -13.75 -9.97
C ALA A 251 -29.30 -14.35 -9.14
N ASP A 252 -29.32 -15.66 -8.89
CA ASP A 252 -28.26 -16.38 -8.19
C ASP A 252 -26.95 -16.40 -9.00
N GLN A 253 -27.02 -16.53 -10.34
CA GLN A 253 -25.85 -16.41 -11.21
C GLN A 253 -25.22 -15.02 -11.15
N GLN A 254 -26.06 -13.98 -11.13
CA GLN A 254 -25.60 -12.61 -10.99
C GLN A 254 -24.96 -12.38 -9.62
N LEU A 255 -25.57 -12.90 -8.55
CA LEU A 255 -25.04 -12.78 -7.18
C LEU A 255 -23.66 -13.44 -7.06
N ALA A 256 -23.49 -14.63 -7.63
CA ALA A 256 -22.19 -15.32 -7.69
C ALA A 256 -21.15 -14.54 -8.49
N THR A 257 -21.52 -13.98 -9.63
CA THR A 257 -20.60 -13.20 -10.47
C THR A 257 -20.14 -11.92 -9.76
N ASP A 258 -21.07 -11.22 -9.11
CA ASP A 258 -20.77 -9.99 -8.39
C ASP A 258 -19.96 -10.25 -7.11
N GLY A 259 -20.30 -11.30 -6.36
CA GLY A 259 -19.52 -11.72 -5.19
C GLY A 259 -18.09 -12.13 -5.57
N GLN A 260 -17.92 -12.84 -6.68
CA GLN A 260 -16.58 -13.24 -7.17
C GLN A 260 -15.75 -12.01 -7.54
N ARG A 261 -16.37 -11.04 -8.23
CA ARG A 261 -15.70 -9.79 -8.59
C ARG A 261 -15.24 -9.01 -7.35
N LEU A 262 -16.10 -8.92 -6.33
CA LEU A 262 -15.76 -8.26 -5.08
C LEU A 262 -14.66 -8.99 -4.30
N LEU A 263 -14.69 -10.33 -4.28
CA LEU A 263 -13.64 -11.14 -3.68
C LEU A 263 -12.27 -10.82 -4.30
N LEU A 264 -12.20 -10.81 -5.64
CA LEU A 264 -10.96 -10.50 -6.37
C LEU A 264 -10.50 -9.06 -6.14
N GLN A 265 -11.41 -8.09 -6.10
CA GLN A 265 -11.10 -6.69 -5.78
C GLN A 265 -10.53 -6.52 -4.37
N GLY A 266 -11.10 -7.20 -3.38
CA GLY A 266 -10.61 -7.16 -1.99
C GLY A 266 -9.23 -7.81 -1.85
N ARG A 267 -9.03 -8.96 -2.52
CA ARG A 267 -7.74 -9.65 -2.61
C ARG A 267 -6.67 -8.79 -3.28
N ASP A 268 -7.02 -8.07 -4.34
CA ASP A 268 -6.12 -7.13 -5.02
C ASP A 268 -5.75 -5.95 -4.11
N LEU A 269 -6.74 -5.35 -3.44
CA LEU A 269 -6.51 -4.22 -2.54
C LEU A 269 -5.61 -4.59 -1.35
N VAL A 270 -5.87 -5.73 -0.69
CA VAL A 270 -5.00 -6.26 0.37
C VAL A 270 -3.57 -6.47 -0.18
N THR A 271 -3.44 -6.98 -1.40
CA THR A 271 -2.14 -7.16 -2.05
C THR A 271 -1.43 -5.83 -2.30
N PHE A 272 -2.14 -4.79 -2.71
CA PHE A 272 -1.57 -3.46 -2.97
C PHE A 272 -1.00 -2.85 -1.69
N ILE A 273 -1.81 -2.77 -0.62
CA ILE A 273 -1.39 -2.17 0.66
C ILE A 273 -0.29 -3.00 1.34
N THR A 274 -0.32 -4.33 1.22
CA THR A 274 0.72 -5.22 1.79
C THR A 274 2.07 -5.02 1.12
N ARG A 275 2.09 -4.96 -0.22
CA ARG A 275 3.35 -4.78 -0.95
C ARG A 275 3.89 -3.37 -0.81
N ALA A 276 3.01 -2.36 -0.80
CA ALA A 276 3.37 -0.98 -0.59
C ALA A 276 3.79 -0.72 0.87
N ARG A 277 3.22 -1.45 1.84
CA ARG A 277 3.35 -1.24 3.31
C ARG A 277 2.84 0.13 3.76
N VAL A 278 1.78 0.57 3.10
CA VAL A 278 1.09 1.84 3.36
C VAL A 278 -0.39 1.59 3.11
N PRO A 279 -1.29 2.13 3.94
CA PRO A 279 -2.73 2.07 3.69
C PRO A 279 -3.13 2.80 2.40
N MET A 280 -4.26 2.39 1.84
CA MET A 280 -4.98 3.07 0.75
C MET A 280 -6.38 3.42 1.28
N PRO A 281 -6.54 4.54 1.99
CA PRO A 281 -7.74 4.82 2.77
C PRO A 281 -8.98 5.11 1.90
N LYS A 282 -8.84 5.72 0.73
CA LYS A 282 -9.98 5.96 -0.18
C LYS A 282 -10.44 4.64 -0.77
N SER A 283 -9.52 3.85 -1.36
CA SER A 283 -9.85 2.57 -1.98
C SER A 283 -10.38 1.56 -0.94
N THR A 284 -9.88 1.61 0.30
CA THR A 284 -10.41 0.81 1.42
C THR A 284 -11.84 1.19 1.76
N ARG A 285 -12.15 2.48 1.88
CA ARG A 285 -13.52 2.94 2.16
C ARG A 285 -14.48 2.56 1.04
N GLU A 286 -14.13 2.87 -0.21
CA GLU A 286 -14.95 2.57 -1.39
C GLU A 286 -15.18 1.06 -1.58
N PHE A 287 -14.17 0.24 -1.26
CA PHE A 287 -14.34 -1.21 -1.26
C PHE A 287 -15.36 -1.67 -0.23
N ILE A 288 -15.28 -1.18 1.01
CA ILE A 288 -16.21 -1.54 2.08
C ILE A 288 -17.65 -1.13 1.71
N GLU A 289 -17.86 0.07 1.18
CA GLU A 289 -19.17 0.54 0.70
C GLU A 289 -19.76 -0.39 -0.37
N ARG A 290 -18.92 -0.90 -1.30
CA ARG A 290 -19.35 -1.89 -2.30
C ARG A 290 -19.76 -3.22 -1.68
N MET A 291 -19.02 -3.69 -0.67
CA MET A 291 -19.36 -4.91 0.08
C MET A 291 -20.68 -4.76 0.84
N GLU A 292 -20.90 -3.63 1.50
CA GLU A 292 -22.15 -3.32 2.22
C GLU A 292 -23.35 -3.30 1.25
N THR A 293 -23.19 -2.64 0.11
CA THR A 293 -24.20 -2.58 -0.96
C THR A 293 -24.51 -3.96 -1.52
N PHE A 294 -23.51 -4.83 -1.66
CA PHE A 294 -23.70 -6.21 -2.06
C PHE A 294 -24.42 -7.03 -0.98
N ALA A 295 -24.00 -6.91 0.28
CA ALA A 295 -24.62 -7.59 1.42
C ALA A 295 -26.12 -7.25 1.58
N ALA A 296 -26.50 -6.00 1.33
CA ALA A 296 -27.89 -5.56 1.37
C ALA A 296 -28.72 -6.23 0.25
N ARG A 297 -28.18 -6.29 -0.97
CA ARG A 297 -28.83 -6.95 -2.12
C ARG A 297 -28.99 -8.46 -1.90
N ALA A 298 -27.96 -9.14 -1.41
CA ALA A 298 -28.00 -10.56 -1.10
C ALA A 298 -29.11 -10.90 -0.07
N ARG A 299 -29.24 -10.07 0.98
CA ARG A 299 -30.28 -10.23 1.99
C ARG A 299 -31.70 -10.07 1.44
N MET A 300 -31.91 -9.13 0.52
CA MET A 300 -33.22 -8.94 -0.11
C MET A 300 -33.62 -10.13 -1.00
N GLN A 301 -32.67 -10.77 -1.68
CA GLN A 301 -32.94 -11.97 -2.50
C GLN A 301 -33.23 -13.22 -1.66
N GLY A 302 -32.63 -13.32 -0.46
CA GLY A 302 -32.86 -14.44 0.46
C GLY A 302 -34.15 -14.35 1.28
N GLN A 303 -34.91 -13.25 1.21
CA GLN A 303 -36.21 -13.13 1.89
C GLN A 303 -37.33 -13.77 1.05
N PRO A 304 -38.21 -14.60 1.65
CA PRO A 304 -39.38 -15.09 0.94
C PRO A 304 -40.27 -13.91 0.51
N PRO A 305 -40.94 -13.98 -0.65
CA PRO A 305 -41.85 -12.92 -1.08
C PRO A 305 -42.92 -12.70 -0.01
N LEU A 306 -43.17 -11.42 0.31
CA LEU A 306 -44.27 -11.03 1.20
C LEU A 306 -45.56 -11.68 0.68
N ALA A 307 -46.24 -12.44 1.53
CA ALA A 307 -47.50 -13.07 1.18
C ALA A 307 -48.47 -12.00 0.66
N GLY A 308 -48.89 -12.14 -0.60
CA GLY A 308 -49.90 -11.27 -1.19
C GLY A 308 -51.20 -11.34 -0.37
N PRO A 309 -52.02 -10.27 -0.37
CA PRO A 309 -53.27 -10.27 0.37
C PRO A 309 -54.13 -11.47 -0.06
N LEU A 310 -54.60 -12.23 0.94
CA LEU A 310 -55.50 -13.36 0.73
C LEU A 310 -56.73 -12.87 -0.06
N PRO A 311 -57.11 -13.55 -1.16
CA PRO A 311 -58.36 -13.24 -1.84
C PRO A 311 -59.53 -13.54 -0.88
N TYR A 312 -60.40 -12.53 -0.69
CA TYR A 312 -61.67 -12.65 0.01
C TYR A 312 -62.66 -13.51 -0.78
#